data_AF-A0A5D4RLD6-F1
#
_entry.id   AF-A0A5D4RLD6-F1
#
_cell.length_a   1.000
_cell.length_b   1.000
_cell.length_c   1.000
_cell.angle_alpha   90.00
_cell.angle_beta   90.00
_cell.angle_gamma   90.00
#
_symmetry.space_group_name_H-M   'P 1'
#
loop_
_entity.id
_entity.type
_entity.pdbx_description
1 polymer ?
#
loop_
_entity_poly.entity_id
_entity_poly.type
_entity_poly.pdbx_seq_one_letter_code
_entity_poly.pdbx_strand_id
1 'polypeptide(L)'
;MTIIHTGTLKEHHIPYVVKVVQGEGSGELLFLQESVRSGLPEPASLQPLSEEEFDYILKGNGLILGVYVEGCLVAARAVLFPPVDNNHLGKDVAIPRSEWSNVVYQETSFVSEKVRGNGLQKLLGVLIMEELTRSRADIDYICCTVAPFNIPSLKDKFVQGLMIGGLKRKYGGSWRYIFVKNLKREFEILPPFKKVAMEEFQEQQDLLSAGWMGVSLTEDDRGWKLIFGKKRC
;
A
#
# COMPACT_ATOMS: atom_id res chain seq x y z
N MET A 1 -10.70 -21.18 11.39
CA MET A 1 -9.57 -20.74 10.54
C MET A 1 -10.00 -20.84 9.08
N THR A 2 -9.92 -19.74 8.33
CA THR A 2 -10.32 -19.69 6.92
C THR A 2 -9.07 -19.73 6.04
N ILE A 3 -8.87 -20.83 5.32
CA ILE A 3 -7.83 -20.96 4.30
C ILE A 3 -8.30 -20.25 3.03
N ILE A 4 -7.47 -19.37 2.50
CA ILE A 4 -7.75 -18.57 1.30
C ILE A 4 -7.07 -19.19 0.08
N HIS A 5 -5.89 -19.77 0.26
CA HIS A 5 -5.11 -20.35 -0.84
C HIS A 5 -4.10 -21.37 -0.31
N THR A 6 -3.64 -22.27 -1.17
CA THR A 6 -2.56 -23.23 -0.89
C THR A 6 -1.63 -23.31 -2.10
N GLY A 7 -0.34 -23.48 -1.87
CA GLY A 7 0.63 -23.66 -2.95
C GLY A 7 1.91 -24.32 -2.47
N THR A 8 2.92 -24.33 -3.32
CA THR A 8 4.27 -24.83 -3.00
C THR A 8 5.32 -23.79 -3.35
N LEU A 9 6.35 -23.65 -2.52
CA LEU A 9 7.51 -22.84 -2.84
C LEU A 9 8.22 -23.42 -4.09
N LYS A 10 8.83 -22.55 -4.90
CA LYS A 10 9.53 -22.94 -6.13
C LYS A 10 10.75 -23.80 -5.82
N GLU A 11 11.50 -23.39 -4.80
CA GLU A 11 12.63 -24.15 -4.29
C GLU A 11 12.14 -25.19 -3.30
N HIS A 12 12.66 -26.42 -3.43
CA HIS A 12 12.36 -27.56 -2.56
C HIS A 12 10.89 -28.03 -2.51
N HIS A 13 9.97 -27.39 -3.25
CA HIS A 13 8.55 -27.76 -3.35
C HIS A 13 7.83 -27.84 -1.99
N ILE A 14 8.27 -27.04 -1.02
CA ILE A 14 7.70 -27.04 0.33
C ILE A 14 6.29 -26.45 0.28
N PRO A 15 5.26 -27.12 0.84
CA PRO A 15 3.90 -26.61 0.83
C PRO A 15 3.75 -25.39 1.74
N TYR A 16 2.89 -24.46 1.31
CA TYR A 16 2.47 -23.33 2.10
C TYR A 16 0.94 -23.15 2.05
N VAL A 17 0.41 -22.50 3.08
CA VAL A 17 -1.00 -22.12 3.16
C VAL A 17 -1.13 -20.63 3.37
N VAL A 18 -2.09 -20.01 2.70
CA VAL A 18 -2.49 -18.62 2.92
C VAL A 18 -3.79 -18.63 3.70
N LYS A 19 -3.83 -17.92 4.83
CA LYS A 19 -5.03 -17.81 5.66
C LYS A 19 -5.22 -16.38 6.14
N VAL A 20 -6.47 -16.04 6.48
CA VAL A 20 -6.76 -14.83 7.25
C VAL A 20 -6.16 -15.01 8.65
N VAL A 21 -5.35 -14.05 9.08
CA VAL A 21 -4.81 -14.01 10.44
C VAL A 21 -5.90 -13.51 11.36
N GLN A 22 -6.22 -14.28 12.40
CA GLN A 22 -7.27 -14.01 13.39
C GLN A 22 -6.69 -14.21 14.79
N GLY A 23 -7.17 -13.44 15.76
CA GLY A 23 -6.85 -13.63 17.18
C GLY A 23 -6.49 -12.34 17.89
N GLU A 24 -6.18 -12.45 19.17
CA GLU A 24 -5.67 -11.37 20.01
C GLU A 24 -4.16 -11.58 20.15
N GLY A 25 -3.36 -10.66 19.59
CA GLY A 25 -1.90 -10.69 19.68
C GLY A 25 -1.21 -10.61 18.32
N SER A 26 -0.41 -9.55 18.15
CA SER A 26 0.34 -9.25 16.92
C SER A 26 1.79 -9.74 16.94
N GLY A 27 2.20 -10.54 17.93
CA GLY A 27 3.60 -10.95 18.15
C GLY A 27 4.30 -11.59 16.95
N GLU A 28 3.65 -12.54 16.26
CA GLU A 28 4.25 -13.16 15.06
C GLU A 28 4.37 -12.18 13.88
N LEU A 29 3.44 -11.22 13.77
CA LEU A 29 3.44 -10.19 12.73
C LEU A 29 4.54 -9.16 12.99
N LEU A 30 4.67 -8.70 14.23
CA LEU A 30 5.74 -7.81 14.68
C LEU A 30 7.10 -8.45 14.47
N PHE A 31 7.26 -9.72 14.84
CA PHE A 31 8.50 -10.47 14.63
C PHE A 31 8.86 -10.59 13.14
N LEU A 32 7.89 -10.98 12.29
CA LEU A 32 8.12 -11.06 10.85
C LEU A 32 8.49 -9.69 10.26
N GLN A 33 7.74 -8.65 10.59
CA GLN A 33 7.98 -7.29 10.11
C GLN A 33 9.39 -6.82 10.48
N GLU A 34 9.79 -7.00 11.73
CA GLU A 34 11.11 -6.55 12.20
C GLU A 34 12.25 -7.35 11.58
N SER A 35 12.08 -8.67 11.42
CA SER A 35 13.03 -9.51 10.70
C SER A 35 13.21 -9.05 9.25
N VAL A 36 12.11 -8.71 8.56
CA VAL A 36 12.15 -8.20 7.19
C VAL A 36 12.82 -6.83 7.13
N ARG A 37 12.44 -5.90 8.03
CA ARG A 37 12.94 -4.53 8.07
C ARG A 37 14.44 -4.49 8.34
N SER A 38 14.92 -5.27 9.30
CA SER A 38 16.34 -5.38 9.66
C SER A 38 17.20 -6.02 8.57
N GLY A 39 16.61 -6.80 7.66
CA GLY A 39 17.29 -7.37 6.49
C GLY A 39 17.36 -6.46 5.26
N LEU A 40 16.71 -5.29 5.29
CA LEU A 40 16.75 -4.34 4.16
C LEU A 40 18.08 -3.56 4.13
N PRO A 41 18.63 -3.25 2.93
CA PRO A 41 19.79 -2.36 2.81
C PRO A 41 19.55 -0.97 3.42
N GLU A 42 18.31 -0.48 3.34
CA GLU A 42 17.87 0.78 3.94
C GLU A 42 16.62 0.54 4.79
N PRO A 43 16.76 0.21 6.09
CA PRO A 43 15.62 -0.10 6.97
C PRO A 43 14.61 1.04 7.11
N ALA A 44 15.04 2.29 6.94
CA ALA A 44 14.19 3.49 7.01
C ALA A 44 13.22 3.61 5.81
N SER A 45 13.47 2.86 4.73
CA SER A 45 12.59 2.84 3.55
C SER A 45 11.25 2.14 3.82
N LEU A 46 11.21 1.24 4.81
CA LEU A 46 10.00 0.53 5.26
C LEU A 46 9.48 1.16 6.55
N GLN A 47 8.28 1.74 6.47
CA GLN A 47 7.56 2.19 7.66
C GLN A 47 6.89 0.98 8.32
N PRO A 48 7.25 0.60 9.56
CA PRO A 48 6.59 -0.47 10.28
C PRO A 48 5.21 -0.03 10.79
N LEU A 49 4.30 -0.99 10.89
CA LEU A 49 3.11 -0.88 11.73
C LEU A 49 3.50 -1.09 13.19
N SER A 50 2.90 -0.31 14.07
CA SER A 50 2.96 -0.48 15.52
C SER A 50 2.16 -1.70 15.99
N GLU A 51 2.40 -2.12 17.24
CA GLU A 51 1.62 -3.17 17.89
C GLU A 51 0.14 -2.76 17.97
N GLU A 52 -0.14 -1.51 18.32
CA GLU A 52 -1.49 -0.98 18.40
C GLU A 52 -2.20 -1.00 17.05
N GLU A 53 -1.50 -0.70 15.95
CA GLU A 53 -2.06 -0.76 14.61
C GLU A 53 -2.37 -2.21 14.18
N PHE A 54 -1.46 -3.16 14.43
CA PHE A 54 -1.75 -4.56 14.16
C PHE A 54 -2.92 -5.08 15.00
N ASP A 55 -2.94 -4.79 16.29
CA ASP A 55 -4.01 -5.19 17.19
C ASP A 55 -5.35 -4.56 16.79
N TYR A 56 -5.34 -3.31 16.36
CA TYR A 56 -6.52 -2.64 15.84
C TYR A 56 -7.07 -3.36 14.60
N ILE A 57 -6.21 -3.76 13.66
CA ILE A 57 -6.60 -4.55 12.48
C ILE A 57 -7.15 -5.93 12.91
N LEU A 58 -6.47 -6.63 13.81
CA LEU A 58 -6.85 -7.95 14.29
C LEU A 58 -8.21 -7.95 15.02
N LYS A 59 -8.59 -6.83 15.63
CA LYS A 59 -9.92 -6.59 16.24
C LYS A 59 -11.05 -6.36 15.22
N GLY A 60 -10.79 -6.55 13.93
CA GLY A 60 -11.79 -6.45 12.86
C GLY A 60 -11.77 -5.11 12.12
N ASN A 61 -10.84 -4.22 12.43
CA ASN A 61 -10.69 -2.94 11.72
C ASN A 61 -9.72 -3.05 10.54
N GLY A 62 -9.74 -4.18 9.86
CA GLY A 62 -8.95 -4.41 8.65
C GLY A 62 -8.91 -5.89 8.29
N LEU A 63 -7.92 -6.26 7.51
CA LEU A 63 -7.69 -7.63 7.05
C LEU A 63 -6.20 -7.90 7.02
N ILE A 64 -5.78 -9.06 7.53
CA ILE A 64 -4.40 -9.55 7.40
C ILE A 64 -4.44 -10.93 6.76
N LEU A 65 -3.68 -11.09 5.69
CA LEU A 65 -3.38 -12.40 5.13
C LEU A 65 -1.97 -12.80 5.51
N GLY A 66 -1.82 -14.02 6.02
CA GLY A 66 -0.53 -14.64 6.36
C GLY A 66 -0.26 -15.87 5.51
N VAL A 67 0.98 -16.02 5.06
CA VAL A 67 1.52 -17.23 4.42
C VAL A 67 2.25 -18.04 5.47
N TYR A 68 1.87 -19.30 5.64
CA TYR A 68 2.46 -20.20 6.61
C TYR A 68 3.13 -21.38 5.92
N VAL A 69 4.37 -21.65 6.31
CA VAL A 69 5.16 -22.81 5.88
C VAL A 69 5.48 -23.60 7.15
N GLU A 70 5.10 -24.88 7.17
CA GLU A 70 5.31 -25.76 8.34
C GLU A 70 4.81 -25.13 9.66
N GLY A 71 3.71 -24.37 9.60
CA GLY A 71 3.11 -23.69 10.74
C GLY A 71 3.74 -22.34 11.11
N CYS A 72 4.86 -21.95 10.50
CA CYS A 72 5.52 -20.66 10.75
C CYS A 72 5.02 -19.57 9.78
N LEU A 73 4.70 -18.38 10.29
CA LEU A 73 4.39 -17.21 9.45
C LEU A 73 5.65 -16.74 8.72
N VAL A 74 5.64 -16.81 7.39
CA VAL A 74 6.80 -16.43 6.53
C VAL A 74 6.53 -15.22 5.65
N ALA A 75 5.26 -14.86 5.44
CA ALA A 75 4.90 -13.62 4.78
C ALA A 75 3.54 -13.12 5.28
N ALA A 76 3.33 -11.80 5.29
CA ALA A 76 2.07 -11.19 5.66
C ALA A 76 1.78 -9.95 4.82
N ARG A 77 0.51 -9.63 4.64
CA ARG A 77 0.05 -8.36 4.07
C ARG A 77 -1.18 -7.89 4.83
N ALA A 78 -1.26 -6.59 5.07
CA ALA A 78 -2.38 -5.98 5.79
C ALA A 78 -3.13 -4.98 4.92
N VAL A 79 -4.41 -4.82 5.24
CA VAL A 79 -5.26 -3.68 4.87
C VAL A 79 -5.86 -3.16 6.16
N LEU A 80 -5.84 -1.84 6.34
CA LEU A 80 -6.37 -1.15 7.51
C LEU A 80 -7.67 -0.43 7.13
N PHE A 81 -8.68 -0.50 8.00
CA PHE A 81 -9.87 0.34 7.95
C PHE A 81 -9.64 1.52 8.90
N PRO A 82 -9.12 2.64 8.40
CA PRO A 82 -8.65 3.73 9.23
C PRO A 82 -9.80 4.37 10.04
N PRO A 83 -9.50 4.88 11.24
CA PRO A 83 -10.47 5.72 11.95
C PRO A 83 -10.73 7.01 11.17
N VAL A 84 -11.97 7.51 11.25
CA VAL A 84 -12.39 8.77 10.62
C VAL A 84 -11.91 9.94 11.47
N ASP A 85 -10.65 10.35 11.28
CA ASP A 85 -9.98 11.39 12.05
C ASP A 85 -9.31 12.47 11.18
N ASN A 86 -8.64 13.44 11.80
CA ASN A 86 -8.01 14.55 11.09
C ASN A 86 -6.76 14.16 10.27
N ASN A 87 -6.18 12.99 10.53
CA ASN A 87 -5.00 12.46 9.85
C ASN A 87 -5.37 11.56 8.65
N HIS A 88 -6.66 11.30 8.46
CA HIS A 88 -7.20 10.43 7.42
C HIS A 88 -6.71 10.81 6.02
N LEU A 89 -6.17 9.85 5.26
CA LEU A 89 -5.57 10.08 3.94
C LEU A 89 -6.59 10.58 2.93
N GLY A 90 -7.88 10.26 3.10
CA GLY A 90 -8.95 10.79 2.26
C GLY A 90 -8.99 12.32 2.25
N LYS A 91 -8.61 12.97 3.35
CA LYS A 91 -8.45 14.43 3.42
C LYS A 91 -7.41 14.95 2.45
N ASP A 92 -6.30 14.23 2.35
CA ASP A 92 -5.12 14.68 1.60
C ASP A 92 -5.23 14.46 0.10
N VAL A 93 -6.22 13.68 -0.34
CA VAL A 93 -6.52 13.41 -1.75
C VAL A 93 -7.94 13.86 -2.14
N ALA A 94 -8.51 14.78 -1.37
CA ALA A 94 -9.80 15.42 -1.61
C ALA A 94 -10.99 14.45 -1.77
N ILE A 95 -10.99 13.32 -1.06
CA ILE A 95 -12.19 12.48 -0.90
C ILE A 95 -13.15 13.18 0.06
N PRO A 96 -14.45 13.32 -0.28
CA PRO A 96 -15.45 13.91 0.61
C PRO A 96 -15.47 13.22 1.97
N ARG A 97 -15.59 14.00 3.05
CA ARG A 97 -15.58 13.44 4.42
C ARG A 97 -16.66 12.39 4.66
N SER A 98 -17.82 12.55 4.00
CA SER A 98 -18.92 11.58 4.03
C SER A 98 -18.56 10.19 3.48
N GLU A 99 -17.49 10.09 2.69
CA GLU A 99 -17.02 8.85 2.07
C GLU A 99 -15.79 8.26 2.77
N TRP A 100 -15.30 8.86 3.85
CA TRP A 100 -14.08 8.37 4.53
C TRP A 100 -14.25 6.97 5.12
N SER A 101 -15.44 6.58 5.54
CA SER A 101 -15.75 5.21 5.98
C SER A 101 -15.55 4.15 4.89
N ASN A 102 -15.54 4.57 3.62
CA ASN A 102 -15.41 3.70 2.45
C ASN A 102 -13.95 3.64 1.95
N VAL A 103 -13.02 4.23 2.70
CA VAL A 103 -11.58 4.24 2.39
C VAL A 103 -10.88 3.15 3.18
N VAL A 104 -9.98 2.42 2.53
CA VAL A 104 -9.05 1.50 3.19
C VAL A 104 -7.60 1.90 2.92
N TYR A 105 -6.71 1.58 3.85
CA TYR A 105 -5.27 1.74 3.63
C TYR A 105 -4.64 0.41 3.25
N GLN A 106 -3.95 0.39 2.12
CA GLN A 106 -3.22 -0.78 1.67
C GLN A 106 -1.78 -0.71 2.15
N GLU A 107 -1.36 -1.69 2.93
CA GLU A 107 0.00 -1.76 3.45
C GLU A 107 0.93 -2.56 2.54
N THR A 108 2.24 -2.44 2.81
CA THR A 108 3.27 -3.25 2.14
C THR A 108 3.25 -4.68 2.67
N SER A 109 3.64 -5.65 1.84
CA SER A 109 3.81 -7.03 2.28
C SER A 109 5.15 -7.21 2.99
N PHE A 110 5.15 -7.93 4.10
CA PHE A 110 6.37 -8.43 4.75
C PHE A 110 6.63 -9.84 4.22
N VAL A 111 7.80 -10.09 3.63
CA VAL A 111 8.18 -11.41 3.11
C VAL A 111 9.55 -11.79 3.63
N SER A 112 9.60 -12.85 4.44
CA SER A 112 10.83 -13.39 5.01
C SER A 112 11.85 -13.70 3.92
N GLU A 113 13.12 -13.42 4.19
CA GLU A 113 14.22 -13.62 3.24
C GLU A 113 14.31 -15.07 2.77
N LYS A 114 14.00 -16.02 3.67
CA LYS A 114 14.00 -17.46 3.42
C LYS A 114 13.08 -17.90 2.28
N VAL A 115 12.08 -17.08 1.94
CA VAL A 115 11.07 -17.41 0.92
C VAL A 115 10.93 -16.33 -0.15
N ARG A 116 11.89 -15.38 -0.24
CA ARG A 116 11.93 -14.39 -1.34
C ARG A 116 12.10 -15.09 -2.70
N GLY A 117 11.74 -14.40 -3.79
CA GLY A 117 11.77 -14.97 -5.15
C GLY A 117 10.58 -15.89 -5.52
N ASN A 118 9.77 -16.28 -4.53
CA ASN A 118 8.58 -17.11 -4.73
C ASN A 118 7.34 -16.34 -5.23
N GLY A 119 7.41 -15.02 -5.40
CA GLY A 119 6.29 -14.20 -5.87
C GLY A 119 5.20 -13.95 -4.82
N LEU A 120 5.44 -14.28 -3.54
CA LEU A 120 4.47 -14.18 -2.46
C LEU A 120 3.93 -12.76 -2.23
N GLN A 121 4.73 -11.71 -2.44
CA GLN A 121 4.25 -10.34 -2.35
C GLN A 121 3.14 -10.03 -3.37
N LYS A 122 3.33 -10.45 -4.62
CA LYS A 122 2.33 -10.27 -5.69
C LYS A 122 1.09 -11.11 -5.41
N LEU A 123 1.29 -12.37 -5.00
CA LEU A 123 0.19 -13.27 -4.62
C LEU A 123 -0.65 -12.67 -3.49
N LEU A 124 -0.03 -12.26 -2.39
CA LEU A 124 -0.72 -11.62 -1.27
C LEU A 124 -1.43 -10.32 -1.68
N GLY A 125 -0.83 -9.55 -2.58
CA GLY A 125 -1.44 -8.33 -3.14
C GLY A 125 -2.75 -8.60 -3.88
N VAL A 126 -2.81 -9.70 -4.65
CA VAL A 126 -4.04 -10.12 -5.36
C VAL A 126 -5.06 -10.67 -4.36
N LEU A 127 -4.67 -11.66 -3.56
CA LEU A 127 -5.58 -12.37 -2.65
C LEU A 127 -6.23 -11.44 -1.63
N ILE A 128 -5.49 -10.45 -1.09
CA ILE A 128 -6.06 -9.53 -0.09
C ILE A 128 -7.12 -8.62 -0.70
N MET A 129 -6.97 -8.24 -1.97
CA MET A 129 -7.92 -7.39 -2.66
C MET A 129 -9.18 -8.16 -3.07
N GLU A 130 -9.02 -9.42 -3.48
CA GLU A 130 -10.14 -10.34 -3.73
C GLU A 130 -10.95 -10.55 -2.45
N GLU A 131 -10.27 -10.84 -1.34
CA GLU A 131 -10.92 -11.04 -0.04
C GLU A 131 -11.59 -9.76 0.48
N LEU A 132 -10.95 -8.61 0.31
CA LEU A 132 -11.55 -7.31 0.65
C LEU A 132 -12.82 -7.06 -0.15
N THR A 133 -12.77 -7.23 -1.46
CA THR A 133 -13.92 -6.98 -2.35
C THR A 133 -15.08 -7.94 -2.04
N ARG A 134 -14.76 -9.18 -1.65
CA ARG A 134 -15.74 -10.20 -1.25
C ARG A 134 -16.41 -9.88 0.09
N SER A 135 -15.65 -9.36 1.06
CA SER A 135 -16.12 -9.13 2.43
C SER A 135 -16.68 -7.73 2.68
N ARG A 136 -16.33 -6.74 1.85
CA ARG A 136 -16.64 -5.32 2.05
C ARG A 136 -17.01 -4.61 0.75
N ALA A 137 -18.25 -4.79 0.31
CA ALA A 137 -18.80 -4.14 -0.89
C ALA A 137 -19.01 -2.62 -0.75
N ASP A 138 -18.90 -2.10 0.49
CA ASP A 138 -19.01 -0.69 0.84
C ASP A 138 -17.69 0.09 0.66
N ILE A 139 -16.58 -0.59 0.38
CA ILE A 139 -15.30 0.07 0.12
C ILE A 139 -15.24 0.61 -1.31
N ASP A 140 -14.95 1.91 -1.41
CA ASP A 140 -14.88 2.65 -2.66
C ASP A 140 -13.47 3.08 -3.01
N TYR A 141 -12.60 3.22 -2.01
CA TYR A 141 -11.29 3.80 -2.19
C TYR A 141 -10.20 2.98 -1.52
N ILE A 142 -9.07 2.88 -2.22
CA ILE A 142 -7.81 2.41 -1.66
C ILE A 142 -6.89 3.62 -1.58
N CYS A 143 -6.32 3.84 -0.40
CA CYS A 143 -5.23 4.78 -0.20
C CYS A 143 -3.97 4.06 0.29
N CYS A 144 -2.80 4.63 0.03
CA CYS A 144 -1.56 4.21 0.69
C CYS A 144 -0.53 5.33 0.60
N THR A 145 0.55 5.22 1.37
CA THR A 145 1.67 6.16 1.31
C THR A 145 2.93 5.52 0.75
N VAL A 146 3.69 6.24 -0.06
CA VAL A 146 4.99 5.81 -0.59
C VAL A 146 6.02 6.91 -0.38
N ALA A 147 7.24 6.57 0.03
CA ALA A 147 8.34 7.53 0.10
C ALA A 147 8.67 8.09 -1.29
N PRO A 148 9.00 9.38 -1.42
CA PRO A 148 9.73 9.86 -2.58
C PRO A 148 10.98 9.01 -2.84
N PHE A 149 11.31 8.83 -4.12
CA PHE A 149 12.43 8.04 -4.62
C PHE A 149 12.42 6.53 -4.26
N ASN A 150 11.38 5.99 -3.62
CA ASN A 150 11.16 4.55 -3.57
C ASN A 150 10.58 4.07 -4.93
N ILE A 151 11.42 4.14 -5.96
CA ILE A 151 11.07 3.88 -7.37
C ILE A 151 10.36 2.53 -7.56
N PRO A 152 10.80 1.41 -6.95
CA PRO A 152 10.10 0.14 -7.09
C PRO A 152 8.65 0.20 -6.59
N SER A 153 8.41 0.82 -5.44
CA SER A 153 7.05 0.95 -4.87
C SER A 153 6.20 1.91 -5.69
N LEU A 154 6.76 3.00 -6.19
CA LEU A 154 6.04 3.93 -7.08
C LEU A 154 5.58 3.23 -8.36
N LYS A 155 6.47 2.50 -9.03
CA LYS A 155 6.14 1.71 -10.22
C LYS A 155 5.05 0.69 -9.93
N ASP A 156 5.15 -0.04 -8.82
CA ASP A 156 4.12 -1.00 -8.38
C ASP A 156 2.74 -0.34 -8.21
N LYS A 157 2.67 0.82 -7.56
CA LYS A 157 1.39 1.53 -7.35
C LYS A 157 0.78 2.04 -8.65
N PHE A 158 1.59 2.58 -9.57
CA PHE A 158 1.10 2.99 -10.88
C PHE A 158 0.59 1.80 -11.71
N VAL A 159 1.29 0.66 -11.69
CA VAL A 159 0.84 -0.58 -12.38
C VAL A 159 -0.48 -1.09 -11.80
N GLN A 160 -0.70 -0.94 -10.49
CA GLN A 160 -1.98 -1.27 -9.85
C GLN A 160 -3.10 -0.24 -10.14
N GLY A 161 -2.81 0.82 -10.90
CA GLY A 161 -3.76 1.86 -11.27
C GLY A 161 -4.05 2.86 -10.15
N LEU A 162 -3.19 2.93 -9.12
CA LEU A 162 -3.25 4.02 -8.14
C LEU A 162 -2.55 5.26 -8.71
N MET A 163 -3.06 6.43 -8.36
CA MET A 163 -2.52 7.72 -8.77
C MET A 163 -2.10 8.53 -7.54
N ILE A 164 -1.13 9.43 -7.69
CA ILE A 164 -0.71 10.34 -6.62
C ILE A 164 -1.75 11.47 -6.54
N GLY A 165 -2.46 11.53 -5.41
CA GLY A 165 -3.40 12.61 -5.10
C GLY A 165 -2.87 13.63 -4.09
N GLY A 166 -1.72 13.37 -3.47
CA GLY A 166 -1.11 14.27 -2.48
C GLY A 166 0.39 14.01 -2.26
N LEU A 167 1.09 15.05 -1.80
CA LEU A 167 2.48 14.98 -1.32
C LEU A 167 2.55 15.77 -0.01
N LYS A 168 2.77 15.08 1.11
CA LYS A 168 2.79 15.69 2.45
C LYS A 168 3.78 15.04 3.39
N ARG A 169 4.09 15.74 4.47
CA ARG A 169 4.82 15.18 5.60
C ARG A 169 3.89 14.29 6.43
N LYS A 170 4.32 13.06 6.71
CA LYS A 170 3.65 12.04 7.54
C LYS A 170 4.67 11.35 8.44
N TYR A 171 4.21 10.61 9.44
CA TYR A 171 5.04 9.73 10.29
C TYR A 171 6.31 10.41 10.83
N GLY A 172 6.15 11.47 11.63
CA GLY A 172 7.31 12.18 12.20
C GLY A 172 7.99 13.19 11.26
N GLY A 173 7.34 13.56 10.15
CA GLY A 173 7.78 14.66 9.30
C GLY A 173 8.37 14.24 7.94
N SER A 174 8.40 12.94 7.64
CA SER A 174 8.91 12.41 6.37
C SER A 174 7.95 12.68 5.22
N TRP A 175 8.48 13.08 4.07
CA TRP A 175 7.69 13.25 2.86
C TRP A 175 7.12 11.92 2.38
N ARG A 176 5.85 11.91 2.01
CA ARG A 176 5.14 10.77 1.44
C ARG A 176 4.23 11.24 0.31
N TYR A 177 4.28 10.53 -0.80
CA TYR A 177 3.21 10.53 -1.77
C TYR A 177 2.02 9.77 -1.21
N ILE A 178 0.84 10.31 -1.41
CA ILE A 178 -0.43 9.71 -1.00
C ILE A 178 -1.12 9.25 -2.28
N PHE A 179 -1.12 7.93 -2.45
CA PHE A 179 -1.74 7.28 -3.58
C PHE A 179 -3.21 7.02 -3.29
N VAL A 180 -4.02 7.09 -4.33
CA VAL A 180 -5.46 6.82 -4.28
C VAL A 180 -5.91 6.08 -5.53
N LYS A 181 -6.84 5.15 -5.35
CA LYS A 181 -7.63 4.51 -6.42
C LYS A 181 -9.07 4.42 -5.98
N ASN A 182 -9.99 4.79 -6.87
CA ASN A 182 -11.41 4.51 -6.70
C ASN A 182 -11.72 3.16 -7.38
N LEU A 183 -12.37 2.26 -6.65
CA LEU A 183 -12.70 0.89 -7.09
C LEU A 183 -13.94 0.82 -7.98
N LYS A 184 -14.81 1.82 -7.91
CA LYS A 184 -16.07 1.89 -8.66
C LYS A 184 -15.95 2.70 -9.95
N ARG A 185 -15.02 3.65 -10.01
CA ARG A 185 -14.83 4.55 -11.15
C ARG A 185 -13.34 4.85 -11.36
N GLU A 186 -12.90 4.77 -12.61
CA GLU A 186 -11.56 5.25 -12.97
C GLU A 186 -11.49 6.77 -12.97
N PHE A 187 -10.37 7.32 -12.50
CA PHE A 187 -10.11 8.75 -12.65
C PHE A 187 -9.81 9.05 -14.13
N GLU A 188 -10.65 9.88 -14.74
CA GLU A 188 -10.41 10.34 -16.10
C GLU A 188 -9.35 11.44 -16.06
N ILE A 189 -8.17 11.15 -16.60
CA ILE A 189 -7.03 12.08 -16.63
C ILE A 189 -6.87 12.62 -18.05
N LEU A 190 -6.95 13.94 -18.17
CA LEU A 190 -6.94 14.64 -19.44
C LEU A 190 -5.58 15.30 -19.73
N PRO A 191 -5.18 15.41 -21.02
CA PRO A 191 -4.07 16.26 -21.42
C PRO A 191 -4.36 17.75 -21.16
N PRO A 192 -3.34 18.61 -21.11
CA PRO A 192 -1.92 18.30 -21.32
C PRO A 192 -1.30 17.57 -20.12
N PHE A 193 -0.27 16.78 -20.38
CA PHE A 193 0.54 16.17 -19.33
C PHE A 193 1.76 17.02 -19.03
N LYS A 194 2.12 17.13 -17.74
CA LYS A 194 3.31 17.85 -17.27
C LYS A 194 4.33 16.87 -16.71
N LYS A 195 5.60 17.07 -17.05
CA LYS A 195 6.72 16.32 -16.45
C LYS A 195 7.37 17.19 -15.40
N VAL A 196 7.46 16.69 -14.17
CA VAL A 196 8.05 17.41 -13.04
C VAL A 196 9.14 16.55 -12.42
N ALA A 197 10.31 17.12 -12.17
CA ALA A 197 11.40 16.39 -11.52
C ALA A 197 11.00 15.96 -10.11
N MET A 198 11.46 14.79 -9.67
CA MET A 198 11.03 14.22 -8.39
C MET A 198 11.47 15.06 -7.20
N GLU A 199 12.56 15.82 -7.30
CA GLU A 199 13.09 16.73 -6.30
C GLU A 199 12.29 18.05 -6.18
N GLU A 200 11.51 18.42 -7.20
CA GLU A 200 10.73 19.67 -7.24
C GLU A 200 9.41 19.54 -6.47
N PHE A 201 9.50 19.29 -5.16
CA PHE A 201 8.32 19.06 -4.30
C PHE A 201 7.32 20.21 -4.33
N GLN A 202 7.77 21.46 -4.40
CA GLN A 202 6.85 22.61 -4.42
C GLN A 202 5.98 22.60 -5.69
N GLU A 203 6.59 22.41 -6.86
CA GLU A 203 5.85 22.34 -8.12
C GLU A 203 4.84 21.19 -8.12
N GLN A 204 5.24 20.03 -7.59
CA GLN A 204 4.34 18.88 -7.46
C GLN A 204 3.16 19.20 -6.54
N GLN A 205 3.38 19.85 -5.39
CA GLN A 205 2.32 20.25 -4.47
C GLN A 205 1.37 21.27 -5.09
N ASP A 206 1.88 22.21 -5.88
CA ASP A 206 1.08 23.21 -6.58
C ASP A 206 0.15 22.55 -7.61
N LEU A 207 0.67 21.58 -8.38
CA LEU A 207 -0.14 20.80 -9.33
C LEU A 207 -1.23 19.99 -8.63
N LEU A 208 -0.87 19.26 -7.57
CA LEU A 208 -1.81 18.46 -6.78
C LEU A 208 -2.94 19.33 -6.20
N SER A 209 -2.60 20.51 -5.67
CA SER A 209 -3.56 21.47 -5.14
C SER A 209 -4.47 22.06 -6.23
N ALA A 210 -3.98 22.15 -7.46
CA ALA A 210 -4.74 22.58 -8.64
C ALA A 210 -5.59 21.44 -9.28
N GLY A 211 -5.72 20.29 -8.62
CA GLY A 211 -6.53 19.15 -9.08
C GLY A 211 -5.85 18.27 -10.13
N TRP A 212 -4.53 18.38 -10.26
CA TRP A 212 -3.75 17.42 -11.05
C TRP A 212 -3.47 16.17 -10.23
N MET A 213 -3.22 15.06 -10.91
CA MET A 213 -2.82 13.80 -10.28
C MET A 213 -1.53 13.32 -10.93
N GLY A 214 -0.62 12.77 -10.11
CA GLY A 214 0.54 12.05 -10.63
C GLY A 214 0.09 10.69 -11.15
N VAL A 215 0.34 10.41 -12.42
CA VAL A 215 -0.21 9.23 -13.12
C VAL A 215 0.85 8.21 -13.53
N SER A 216 2.09 8.64 -13.67
CA SER A 216 3.20 7.75 -13.99
C SER A 216 4.54 8.39 -13.63
N LEU A 217 5.60 7.61 -13.83
CA LEU A 217 6.97 7.98 -13.56
C LEU A 217 7.81 7.65 -14.81
N THR A 218 8.76 8.52 -15.15
CA THR A 218 9.73 8.31 -16.22
C THR A 218 11.13 8.67 -15.73
N GLU A 219 12.15 8.16 -16.40
CA GLU A 219 13.55 8.51 -16.18
C GLU A 219 14.11 9.06 -17.49
N ASP A 220 14.95 10.08 -17.39
CA ASP A 220 15.82 10.53 -18.47
C ASP A 220 17.20 10.90 -17.91
N ASP A 221 18.09 11.44 -18.76
CA ASP A 221 19.46 11.80 -18.38
C ASP A 221 19.57 12.77 -17.19
N ARG A 222 18.47 13.46 -16.84
CA ARG A 222 18.40 14.37 -15.69
C ARG A 222 17.76 13.75 -14.45
N GLY A 223 17.49 12.44 -14.48
CA GLY A 223 16.92 11.69 -13.36
C GLY A 223 15.43 11.41 -13.48
N TRP A 224 14.83 11.08 -12.34
CA TRP A 224 13.44 10.64 -12.25
C TRP A 224 12.45 11.81 -12.28
N LYS A 225 11.38 11.66 -13.07
CA LYS A 225 10.33 12.65 -13.24
C LYS A 225 8.96 12.02 -13.10
N LEU A 226 8.07 12.69 -12.38
CA LEU A 226 6.65 12.36 -12.32
C LEU A 226 5.90 13.00 -13.49
N ILE A 227 4.96 12.25 -14.03
CA ILE A 227 4.01 12.74 -15.04
C ILE A 227 2.71 13.08 -14.32
N PHE A 228 2.25 14.31 -14.48
CA PHE A 228 0.98 14.78 -13.97
C PHE A 228 -0.01 15.01 -15.11
N GLY A 229 -1.27 14.67 -14.88
CA GLY A 229 -2.38 15.05 -15.76
C GLY A 229 -3.53 15.62 -14.94
N LYS A 230 -4.42 16.37 -15.60
CA LYS A 230 -5.54 17.01 -14.90
C LYS A 230 -6.71 16.05 -14.77
N LYS A 231 -7.20 15.84 -13.54
CA LYS A 231 -8.42 15.06 -13.32
C LYS A 231 -9.60 15.82 -13.90
N ARG A 232 -10.42 15.15 -14.72
CA ARG A 232 -11.68 15.73 -15.22
C ARG A 232 -12.62 15.97 -14.03
N CYS A 233 -13.11 17.20 -13.93
CA CYS A 233 -14.13 17.60 -12.94
C CYS A 233 -15.46 16.90 -13.22
#